data_AF-A0A2E1H3Y0-F1
#
_entry.id   AF-A0A2E1H3Y0-F1
#
_cell.length_a   1.000
_cell.length_b   1.000
_cell.length_c   1.000
_cell.angle_alpha   90.00
_cell.angle_beta   90.00
_cell.angle_gamma   90.00
#
_symmetry.space_group_name_H-M   'P 1'
#
loop_
_entity.id
_entity.type
_entity.pdbx_description
1 polymer ?
#
loop_
_entity_poly.entity_id
_entity_poly.type
_entity_poly.pdbx_seq_one_letter_code
_entity_poly.pdbx_strand_id
1 'polypeptide(L)'
;MLNKLILIVGLLLCSCGIATQATSIASFEHKQFYELSVSEHFITLDSSGAGHFASATIDAELQPRLAAAFASGCAPSYPLIGRDHAQWIRSLDIIAGSGSDLYLLTAKALAPYPIRLSLIKRNAQNEYLIAKINSAVFNSATHFARVIEEVAVQDGDVFIVRHEGARQAFEDVITVTLK
;
A
#
# COMPACT_ATOMS: atom_id res chain seq x y z
N MET A 1 -34.72 54.33 43.64
CA MET A 1 -33.44 54.59 42.93
C MET A 1 -32.44 53.57 43.43
N LEU A 2 -32.44 52.35 42.87
CA LEU A 2 -31.66 51.88 41.71
C LEU A 2 -30.14 51.84 41.95
N ASN A 3 -29.59 50.63 41.75
CA ASN A 3 -28.18 50.26 41.53
C ASN A 3 -27.26 50.18 42.76
N LYS A 4 -26.45 49.13 42.96
CA LYS A 4 -26.14 47.91 42.20
C LYS A 4 -25.58 46.89 43.21
N LEU A 5 -26.24 45.74 43.30
CA LEU A 5 -25.75 44.56 44.02
C LEU A 5 -24.78 43.84 43.06
N ILE A 6 -23.48 43.82 43.36
CA ILE A 6 -22.53 42.96 42.65
C ILE A 6 -22.47 41.64 43.41
N LEU A 7 -23.26 40.67 42.94
CA LEU A 7 -23.26 39.31 43.44
C LEU A 7 -22.07 38.60 42.76
N ILE A 8 -20.97 38.41 43.51
CA ILE A 8 -19.84 37.59 43.08
C ILE A 8 -20.32 36.14 43.09
N VAL A 9 -20.92 35.70 41.99
CA VAL A 9 -21.15 34.28 41.72
C VAL A 9 -19.79 33.71 41.36
N GLY A 10 -19.13 33.11 42.36
CA GLY A 10 -18.02 32.22 42.13
C GLY A 10 -18.51 31.02 41.33
N LEU A 11 -18.44 31.13 40.00
CA LEU A 11 -18.53 29.98 39.10
C LEU A 11 -17.33 29.09 39.40
N LEU A 12 -17.53 28.11 40.29
CA LEU A 12 -16.81 26.85 40.27
C LEU A 12 -17.13 26.19 38.92
N LEU A 13 -16.42 26.60 37.87
CA LEU A 13 -16.26 25.77 36.70
C LEU A 13 -15.41 24.60 37.17
N CYS A 14 -16.07 23.47 37.46
CA CYS A 14 -15.46 22.16 37.30
C CYS A 14 -14.80 22.19 35.92
N SER A 15 -13.49 22.41 35.90
CA SER A 15 -12.65 21.97 34.82
C SER A 15 -12.69 20.43 34.85
N CYS A 16 -13.80 19.86 34.38
CA CYS A 16 -13.72 18.67 33.57
C CYS A 16 -12.85 19.07 32.39
N GLY A 17 -11.53 19.02 32.61
CA GLY A 17 -10.59 18.89 31.54
C GLY A 17 -11.01 17.64 30.82
N ILE A 18 -11.82 17.80 29.78
CA ILE A 18 -11.82 16.85 28.70
C ILE A 18 -10.37 16.92 28.26
N ALA A 19 -9.56 15.98 28.76
CA ALA A 19 -8.33 15.60 28.14
C ALA A 19 -8.74 15.04 26.77
N THR A 20 -9.09 15.93 25.84
CA THR A 20 -8.88 15.70 24.43
C THR A 20 -7.38 15.49 24.35
N GLN A 21 -6.97 14.23 24.52
CA GLN A 21 -5.74 13.77 23.91
C GLN A 21 -5.82 14.32 22.50
N ALA A 22 -4.94 15.25 22.18
CA ALA A 22 -4.57 15.50 20.82
C ALA A 22 -3.93 14.19 20.35
N THR A 23 -4.76 13.19 20.03
CA THR A 23 -4.41 12.16 19.08
C THR A 23 -4.03 12.95 17.86
N SER A 24 -2.73 13.11 17.63
CA SER A 24 -2.21 13.73 16.42
C SER A 24 -2.99 13.14 15.25
N ILE A 25 -3.27 13.92 14.21
CA ILE A 25 -3.92 13.41 13.00
C ILE A 25 -3.21 12.12 12.52
N ALA A 26 -1.88 12.05 12.67
CA ALA A 26 -1.08 10.84 12.46
C ALA A 26 -1.53 9.60 13.27
N SER A 27 -2.01 9.76 14.49
CA SER A 27 -2.54 8.67 15.34
C SER A 27 -3.93 8.20 14.94
N PHE A 28 -4.76 9.10 14.39
CA PHE A 28 -6.07 8.75 13.85
C PHE A 28 -5.93 8.05 12.48
N GLU A 29 -5.03 8.56 11.63
CA GLU A 29 -4.64 7.91 10.38
C GLU A 29 -4.10 6.50 10.63
N HIS A 30 -3.20 6.30 11.62
CA HIS A 30 -2.70 4.96 11.96
C HIS A 30 -3.79 3.94 12.36
N LYS A 31 -4.90 4.36 12.96
CA LYS A 31 -5.99 3.44 13.37
C LYS A 31 -6.91 3.04 12.23
N GLN A 32 -6.99 3.82 11.15
CA GLN A 32 -7.86 3.53 10.01
C GLN A 32 -7.23 2.56 8.99
N PHE A 33 -5.92 2.27 9.11
CA PHE A 33 -5.19 1.36 8.22
C PHE A 33 -5.06 -0.08 8.75
N TYR A 34 -5.81 -0.46 9.80
CA TYR A 34 -5.55 -1.69 10.57
C TYR A 34 -6.22 -2.97 10.05
N GLU A 35 -7.00 -2.90 8.98
CA GLU A 35 -7.60 -4.10 8.37
C GLU A 35 -7.32 -4.07 6.89
N LEU A 36 -6.33 -4.82 6.41
CA LEU A 36 -6.31 -5.28 5.04
C LEU A 36 -5.60 -6.64 4.98
N SER A 37 -6.47 -7.63 4.73
CA SER A 37 -6.29 -9.08 4.70
C SER A 37 -4.96 -9.59 4.15
N VAL A 38 -4.39 -10.58 4.84
CA VAL A 38 -3.55 -11.63 4.22
C VAL A 38 -4.50 -12.53 3.43
N SER A 39 -4.93 -12.08 2.25
CA SER A 39 -5.74 -12.91 1.36
C SER A 39 -4.80 -13.68 0.43
N GLU A 40 -5.02 -14.99 0.32
CA GLU A 40 -4.43 -15.76 -0.77
C GLU A 40 -5.24 -15.47 -2.05
N HIS A 41 -4.52 -15.14 -3.11
CA HIS A 41 -5.08 -14.80 -4.41
C HIS A 41 -4.64 -15.84 -5.44
N PHE A 42 -5.57 -16.33 -6.24
CA PHE A 42 -5.29 -17.29 -7.30
C PHE A 42 -5.32 -16.57 -8.63
N ILE A 43 -4.22 -16.64 -9.38
CA ILE A 43 -4.14 -16.14 -10.76
C ILE A 43 -3.87 -17.32 -11.67
N THR A 44 -4.63 -17.39 -12.76
CA THR A 44 -4.36 -18.32 -13.85
C THR A 44 -3.64 -17.58 -14.98
N LEU A 45 -2.51 -18.10 -15.44
CA LEU A 45 -1.83 -17.64 -16.65
C LEU A 45 -2.35 -18.45 -17.82
N ASP A 46 -2.90 -17.78 -18.83
CA ASP A 46 -3.39 -18.41 -20.06
C ASP A 46 -2.25 -18.66 -21.07
N SER A 47 -2.57 -19.07 -22.30
CA SER A 47 -1.59 -19.35 -23.35
C SER A 47 -0.73 -18.15 -23.77
N SER A 48 -1.11 -16.93 -23.37
CA SER A 48 -0.29 -15.72 -23.54
C SER A 48 0.66 -15.46 -22.36
N GLY A 49 0.50 -16.23 -21.29
CA GLY A 49 1.27 -16.16 -20.04
C GLY A 49 1.10 -14.85 -19.27
N ALA A 50 -0.01 -14.15 -19.47
CA ALA A 50 -0.30 -12.91 -18.76
C ALA A 50 -1.24 -13.14 -17.57
N GLY A 51 -0.99 -12.42 -16.47
CA GLY A 51 -1.80 -12.41 -15.26
C GLY A 51 -1.60 -11.12 -14.48
N HIS A 52 -2.65 -10.66 -13.79
CA HIS A 52 -2.61 -9.44 -13.01
C HIS A 52 -3.35 -9.61 -11.68
N PHE A 53 -2.74 -9.09 -10.61
CA PHE A 53 -3.37 -8.93 -9.31
C PHE A 53 -3.12 -7.53 -8.76
N ALA A 54 -4.14 -6.97 -8.10
CA ALA A 54 -4.05 -5.76 -7.30
C ALA A 54 -4.81 -5.95 -5.98
N SER A 55 -4.16 -5.58 -4.86
CA SER A 55 -4.71 -5.69 -3.51
C SER A 55 -5.86 -4.71 -3.25
N ALA A 56 -5.93 -3.64 -4.04
CA ALA A 56 -6.99 -2.64 -4.04
C ALA A 56 -7.06 -1.98 -5.42
N THR A 57 -8.25 -1.51 -5.80
CA THR A 57 -8.44 -0.72 -7.03
C THR A 57 -8.18 0.75 -6.72
N ILE A 58 -7.33 1.41 -7.52
CA ILE A 58 -7.23 2.86 -7.49
C ILE A 58 -8.45 3.39 -8.26
N ASP A 59 -9.43 3.92 -7.53
CA ASP A 59 -10.60 4.53 -8.14
C ASP A 59 -10.19 5.67 -9.10
N ALA A 60 -10.57 5.53 -10.37
CA ALA A 60 -10.29 6.51 -11.41
C ALA A 60 -10.97 7.86 -11.11
N GLU A 61 -12.10 7.85 -10.38
CA GLU A 61 -12.82 9.05 -9.95
C GLU A 61 -12.11 9.77 -8.80
N LEU A 62 -11.48 9.03 -7.87
CA LEU A 62 -10.73 9.64 -6.78
C LEU A 62 -9.52 10.39 -7.34
N GLN A 63 -8.67 9.79 -8.21
CA GLN A 63 -7.53 10.50 -8.83
C GLN A 63 -7.00 9.86 -10.15
N PRO A 64 -7.39 10.38 -11.33
CA PRO A 64 -6.94 9.86 -12.63
C PRO A 64 -5.42 9.83 -12.81
N ARG A 65 -4.71 10.78 -12.18
CA ARG A 65 -3.26 10.93 -12.29
C ARG A 65 -2.49 9.91 -11.47
N LEU A 66 -2.99 9.59 -10.27
CA LEU A 66 -2.42 8.54 -9.44
C LEU A 66 -2.66 7.17 -10.09
N ALA A 67 -3.86 6.93 -10.60
CA ALA A 67 -4.20 5.73 -11.36
C ALA A 67 -3.29 5.57 -12.58
N ALA A 68 -3.10 6.62 -13.37
CA ALA A 68 -2.22 6.60 -14.54
C ALA A 68 -0.75 6.33 -14.17
N ALA A 69 -0.25 6.96 -13.10
CA ALA A 69 1.12 6.75 -12.64
C ALA A 69 1.34 5.32 -12.16
N PHE A 70 0.44 4.81 -11.32
CA PHE A 70 0.49 3.43 -10.82
C PHE A 70 0.36 2.40 -11.96
N ALA A 71 -0.55 2.64 -12.91
CA ALA A 71 -0.71 1.80 -14.10
C ALA A 71 0.55 1.80 -14.97
N SER A 72 1.19 2.96 -15.16
CA SER A 72 2.47 3.08 -15.87
C SER A 72 3.66 2.46 -15.13
N GLY A 73 3.46 2.07 -13.87
CA GLY A 73 4.51 1.58 -12.98
C GLY A 73 5.54 2.63 -12.59
N CYS A 74 5.33 3.90 -12.90
CA CYS A 74 6.28 4.97 -12.60
C CYS A 74 5.71 5.88 -11.51
N ALA A 75 6.58 6.39 -10.64
CA ALA A 75 6.21 7.56 -9.84
C ALA A 75 5.93 8.74 -10.80
N PRO A 76 4.84 9.50 -10.63
CA PRO A 76 4.58 10.65 -11.48
C PRO A 76 5.58 11.78 -11.19
N SER A 77 5.78 12.64 -12.17
CA SER A 77 6.84 13.67 -12.18
C SER A 77 6.54 14.93 -11.36
N TYR A 78 5.36 15.03 -10.73
CA TYR A 78 4.92 16.23 -10.00
C TYR A 78 4.30 15.88 -8.65
N PRO A 79 4.41 16.76 -7.65
CA PRO A 79 3.86 16.51 -6.33
C PRO A 79 2.33 16.53 -6.35
N LEU A 80 1.69 15.50 -5.79
CA LEU A 80 0.26 15.52 -5.50
C LEU A 80 0.05 16.27 -4.19
N ILE A 81 -0.05 17.60 -4.26
CA ILE A 81 -0.27 18.43 -3.07
C ILE A 81 -1.77 18.52 -2.83
N GLY A 82 -2.25 17.88 -1.76
CA GLY A 82 -3.31 18.47 -0.95
C GLY A 82 -4.71 17.85 -0.96
N ARG A 83 -4.97 16.60 -1.41
CA ARG A 83 -6.34 16.04 -1.22
C ARG A 83 -6.53 14.57 -0.86
N ASP A 84 -5.51 13.70 -0.81
CA ASP A 84 -5.84 12.27 -0.69
C ASP A 84 -4.92 11.48 0.23
N HIS A 85 -5.55 10.76 1.16
CA HIS A 85 -4.89 9.75 2.00
C HIS A 85 -4.52 8.56 1.10
N ALA A 86 -3.25 8.44 0.72
CA ALA A 86 -2.80 7.27 -0.03
C ALA A 86 -3.06 6.00 0.80
N GLN A 87 -3.86 5.10 0.25
CA GLN A 87 -4.07 3.78 0.82
C GLN A 87 -2.86 2.88 0.52
N TRP A 88 -2.74 1.81 1.28
CA TRP A 88 -1.72 0.78 1.04
C TRP A 88 -2.18 -0.06 -0.14
N ILE A 89 -1.49 0.07 -1.27
CA ILE A 89 -1.83 -0.64 -2.50
C ILE A 89 -0.62 -1.43 -2.96
N ARG A 90 -0.84 -2.67 -3.36
CA ARG A 90 0.17 -3.55 -3.92
C ARG A 90 -0.40 -4.23 -5.16
N SER A 91 0.45 -4.55 -6.11
CA SER A 91 0.05 -5.30 -7.29
C SER A 91 1.20 -6.16 -7.79
N LEU A 92 0.85 -7.22 -8.50
CA LEU A 92 1.77 -8.06 -9.25
C LEU A 92 1.25 -8.19 -10.68
N ASP A 93 2.03 -7.69 -11.63
CA ASP A 93 1.84 -8.00 -13.05
C ASP A 93 2.78 -9.17 -13.39
N ILE A 94 2.26 -10.18 -14.10
CA ILE A 94 3.01 -11.32 -14.60
C ILE A 94 2.76 -11.39 -16.10
N ILE A 95 3.82 -11.37 -16.90
CA ILE A 95 3.71 -11.40 -18.37
C ILE A 95 4.75 -12.38 -18.90
N ALA A 96 4.39 -13.24 -19.86
CA ALA A 96 5.36 -14.10 -20.53
C ALA A 96 6.49 -13.26 -21.15
N GLY A 97 7.72 -13.62 -20.83
CA GLY A 97 8.92 -13.03 -21.42
C GLY A 97 9.18 -13.57 -22.83
N SER A 98 10.22 -13.03 -23.48
CA SER A 98 10.62 -13.46 -24.82
C SER A 98 11.36 -14.80 -24.86
N GLY A 99 11.72 -15.37 -23.71
CA GLY A 99 12.35 -16.69 -23.58
C GLY A 99 11.34 -17.77 -23.21
N SER A 100 11.57 -19.01 -23.65
CA SER A 100 10.78 -20.16 -23.18
C SER A 100 10.93 -20.27 -21.66
N ASP A 101 9.80 -20.16 -20.94
CA ASP A 101 9.65 -20.37 -19.50
C ASP A 101 10.07 -19.21 -18.57
N LEU A 102 10.45 -18.05 -19.11
CA LEU A 102 10.68 -16.84 -18.30
C LEU A 102 9.46 -15.93 -18.33
N TYR A 103 9.11 -15.38 -17.18
CA TYR A 103 8.06 -14.37 -17.05
C TYR A 103 8.66 -13.10 -16.48
N LEU A 104 8.21 -11.97 -17.00
CA LEU A 104 8.50 -10.66 -16.45
C LEU A 104 7.49 -10.37 -15.33
N LEU A 105 8.01 -10.30 -14.11
CA LEU A 105 7.24 -9.98 -12.92
C LEU A 105 7.46 -8.51 -12.57
N THR A 106 6.37 -7.75 -12.47
CA THR A 106 6.40 -6.37 -12.02
C THR A 106 5.59 -6.25 -10.73
N ALA A 107 6.30 -6.17 -9.60
CA ALA A 107 5.67 -5.87 -8.31
C ALA A 107 5.73 -4.37 -8.04
N LYS A 108 4.59 -3.80 -7.64
CA LYS A 108 4.44 -2.37 -7.34
C LYS A 108 3.80 -2.21 -5.98
N ALA A 109 4.19 -1.16 -5.27
CA ALA A 109 3.55 -0.78 -4.02
C ALA A 109 3.47 0.74 -3.87
N LEU A 110 2.35 1.19 -3.30
CA LEU A 110 2.06 2.55 -2.89
C LEU A 110 1.72 2.56 -1.40
N ALA A 111 2.23 3.55 -0.66
CA ALA A 111 1.89 3.73 0.75
C ALA A 111 2.05 5.18 1.24
N PRO A 112 1.46 5.54 2.38
CA PRO A 112 1.60 6.86 2.97
C PRO A 112 2.93 7.09 3.74
N TYR A 113 3.71 6.05 4.00
CA TYR A 113 5.00 6.13 4.71
C TYR A 113 6.11 5.50 3.89
N PRO A 114 7.41 5.76 4.17
CA PRO A 114 8.50 5.10 3.48
C PRO A 114 8.45 3.59 3.66
N ILE A 115 8.76 2.89 2.57
CA ILE A 115 8.54 1.46 2.46
C ILE A 115 9.74 0.73 1.93
N ARG A 116 9.76 -0.57 2.20
CA ARG A 116 10.60 -1.52 1.49
C ARG A 116 9.71 -2.58 0.86
N LEU A 117 9.76 -2.65 -0.46
CA LEU A 117 9.08 -3.65 -1.26
C LEU A 117 10.01 -4.84 -1.47
N SER A 118 9.50 -6.05 -1.25
CA SER A 118 10.17 -7.31 -1.57
C SER A 118 9.24 -8.16 -2.43
N LEU A 119 9.79 -8.72 -3.49
CA LEU A 119 9.16 -9.78 -4.27
C LEU A 119 9.83 -11.09 -3.88
N ILE A 120 9.03 -12.04 -3.39
CA ILE A 120 9.48 -13.32 -2.87
C ILE A 120 8.80 -14.40 -3.66
N LYS A 121 9.53 -15.48 -3.95
CA LYS A 121 8.97 -16.71 -4.49
C LYS A 121 9.01 -17.80 -3.43
N ARG A 122 7.92 -18.55 -3.33
CA ARG A 122 7.82 -19.77 -2.52
C ARG A 122 7.36 -20.91 -3.42
N ASN A 123 8.06 -22.03 -3.33
CA ASN A 123 7.66 -23.28 -3.96
C ASN A 123 7.66 -24.42 -2.92
N ALA A 124 7.44 -25.66 -3.36
CA ALA A 124 7.39 -26.81 -2.46
C ALA A 124 8.71 -27.07 -1.70
N GLN A 125 9.83 -26.56 -2.20
CA GLN A 125 11.15 -26.79 -1.63
C GLN A 125 11.56 -25.69 -0.65
N ASN A 126 11.40 -24.41 -1.04
CA ASN A 126 11.92 -23.27 -0.28
C ASN A 126 11.15 -21.96 -0.58
N GLU A 127 11.39 -20.97 0.27
CA GLU A 127 11.11 -19.56 0.02
C GLU A 127 12.41 -18.80 -0.27
N TYR A 128 12.43 -17.95 -1.29
CA TYR A 128 13.58 -17.11 -1.61
C TYR A 128 13.19 -15.71 -2.09
N LEU A 129 14.05 -14.75 -1.76
CA LEU A 129 13.91 -13.37 -2.19
C LEU A 129 14.32 -13.25 -3.66
N ILE A 130 13.41 -12.76 -4.50
CA ILE A 130 13.71 -12.43 -5.91
C ILE A 130 14.37 -11.05 -5.94
N ALA A 131 13.66 -10.03 -5.44
CA ALA A 131 14.13 -8.66 -5.46
C ALA A 131 13.61 -7.84 -4.28
N LYS A 132 14.34 -6.76 -3.98
CA LYS A 132 14.00 -5.84 -2.90
C LYS A 132 14.45 -4.43 -3.21
N ILE A 133 13.59 -3.46 -2.93
CA ILE A 133 13.89 -2.04 -3.10
C ILE A 133 13.24 -1.20 -2.00
N ASN A 134 13.90 -0.12 -1.60
CA ASN A 134 13.26 0.91 -0.76
C ASN A 134 12.48 1.88 -1.67
N SER A 135 11.34 2.36 -1.21
CA SER A 135 10.56 3.33 -1.98
C SER A 135 11.31 4.61 -2.23
N ALA A 136 11.11 5.13 -3.44
CA ALA A 136 11.39 6.53 -3.69
C ALA A 136 10.37 7.40 -2.95
N VAL A 137 10.79 8.62 -2.61
CA VAL A 137 9.88 9.66 -2.10
C VAL A 137 8.95 10.04 -3.25
N PHE A 138 7.65 9.93 -3.02
CA PHE A 138 6.64 10.33 -3.99
C PHE A 138 5.76 11.41 -3.36
N ASN A 139 6.03 12.69 -3.64
CA ASN A 139 5.55 13.80 -2.80
C ASN A 139 5.91 13.61 -1.30
N SER A 140 5.73 14.62 -0.45
CA SER A 140 6.18 14.54 0.95
C SER A 140 5.33 13.63 1.85
N ALA A 141 4.20 13.11 1.35
CA ALA A 141 3.21 12.37 2.13
C ALA A 141 2.94 10.95 1.58
N THR A 142 3.56 10.53 0.48
CA THR A 142 3.35 9.21 -0.11
C THR A 142 4.64 8.62 -0.67
N HIS A 143 4.64 7.32 -0.93
CA HIS A 143 5.82 6.57 -1.30
C HIS A 143 5.47 5.50 -2.32
N PHE A 144 6.36 5.32 -3.31
CA PHE A 144 6.20 4.35 -4.37
C PHE A 144 7.44 3.49 -4.52
N ALA A 145 7.24 2.19 -4.69
CA ALA A 145 8.30 1.23 -4.96
C ALA A 145 7.88 0.32 -6.12
N ARG A 146 8.86 -0.05 -6.95
CA ARG A 146 8.69 -1.01 -8.04
C ARG A 146 9.93 -1.88 -8.15
N VAL A 147 9.73 -3.17 -8.34
CA VAL A 147 10.75 -4.11 -8.82
C VAL A 147 10.25 -4.78 -10.09
N ILE A 148 11.16 -5.00 -11.03
CA ILE A 148 10.89 -5.67 -12.31
C ILE A 148 11.96 -6.74 -12.46
N GLU A 149 11.56 -7.99 -12.57
CA GLU A 149 12.49 -9.12 -12.61
C GLU A 149 11.99 -10.20 -13.57
N GLU A 150 12.91 -10.86 -14.27
CA GLU A 150 12.60 -12.05 -15.04
C GLU A 150 12.79 -13.29 -14.17
N VAL A 151 11.74 -14.10 -14.04
CA VAL A 151 11.72 -15.27 -13.17
C VAL A 151 11.10 -16.45 -13.91
N ALA A 152 11.70 -17.62 -13.75
CA ALA A 152 11.08 -18.87 -14.21
C ALA A 152 9.83 -19.16 -13.37
N VAL A 153 8.69 -19.39 -14.03
CA VAL A 153 7.41 -19.70 -13.36
C VAL A 153 7.01 -21.13 -13.69
N GLN A 154 6.61 -21.85 -12.65
CA GLN A 154 6.12 -23.22 -12.67
C GLN A 154 4.70 -23.23 -12.10
N ASP A 155 3.94 -24.26 -12.50
CA ASP A 155 2.61 -24.46 -11.95
C ASP A 155 2.67 -24.69 -10.43
N GLY A 156 1.80 -24.00 -9.69
CA GLY A 156 1.78 -24.04 -8.23
C GLY A 156 2.80 -23.13 -7.53
N ASP A 157 3.59 -22.34 -8.27
CA ASP A 157 4.44 -21.31 -7.67
C ASP A 157 3.61 -20.26 -6.91
N VAL A 158 4.14 -19.83 -5.76
CA VAL A 158 3.55 -18.79 -4.94
C VAL A 158 4.46 -17.56 -4.94
N PHE A 159 3.93 -16.42 -5.33
CA PHE A 159 4.60 -15.13 -5.24
C PHE A 159 4.05 -14.33 -4.07
N ILE A 160 4.94 -13.72 -3.29
CA ILE A 160 4.56 -12.88 -2.16
C ILE A 160 5.06 -11.47 -2.45
N VAL A 161 4.12 -10.53 -2.53
CA VAL A 161 4.43 -9.10 -2.61
C VAL A 161 4.41 -8.56 -1.18
N ARG A 162 5.60 -8.51 -0.57
CA ARG A 162 5.77 -8.01 0.80
C ARG A 162 6.14 -6.54 0.77
N HIS A 163 5.46 -5.78 1.60
CA HIS A 163 5.81 -4.41 1.90
C HIS A 163 6.09 -4.30 3.41
N GLU A 164 7.32 -3.92 3.77
CA GLU A 164 7.74 -3.55 5.14
C GLU A 164 7.83 -2.03 5.33
N GLY A 165 7.15 -1.49 6.36
CA GLY A 165 7.27 -0.11 6.84
C GLY A 165 7.89 -0.05 8.24
N ALA A 166 7.96 1.15 8.83
CA ALA A 166 8.71 1.41 10.08
C ALA A 166 8.36 0.49 11.28
N ARG A 167 7.17 -0.13 11.31
CA ARG A 167 6.74 -1.04 12.39
C ARG A 167 5.88 -2.22 11.96
N GLN A 168 5.64 -2.41 10.65
CA GLN A 168 4.65 -3.37 10.15
C GLN A 168 5.09 -3.95 8.81
N ALA A 169 4.74 -5.20 8.55
CA ALA A 169 4.89 -5.85 7.26
C ALA A 169 3.51 -6.33 6.79
N PHE A 170 3.19 -6.04 5.53
CA PHE A 170 1.96 -6.47 4.88
C PHE A 170 2.34 -7.34 3.68
N GLU A 171 1.62 -8.45 3.53
CA GLU A 171 1.86 -9.45 2.50
C GLU A 171 0.58 -9.71 1.73
N ASP A 172 0.67 -9.76 0.41
CA ASP A 172 -0.30 -10.48 -0.42
C ASP A 172 0.39 -11.72 -0.95
N VAL A 173 -0.33 -12.84 -0.89
CA VAL A 173 0.14 -14.15 -1.34
C VAL A 173 -0.60 -14.49 -2.63
N ILE A 174 0.13 -14.69 -3.71
CA ILE A 174 -0.39 -14.94 -5.05
C ILE A 174 0.04 -16.32 -5.50
N THR A 175 -0.90 -17.24 -5.64
CA THR A 175 -0.67 -18.58 -6.17
C THR A 175 -0.94 -18.59 -7.67
N VAL A 176 0.01 -19.11 -8.45
CA VAL A 176 -0.07 -19.20 -9.90
C VAL A 176 -0.50 -20.59 -10.35
N THR A 177 -1.45 -20.63 -11.27
CA THR A 177 -1.82 -21.83 -12.03
C THR A 177 -1.53 -21.60 -13.51
N LEU A 178 -0.77 -22.49 -14.14
CA LEU A 178 -0.50 -22.46 -15.59
C LEU A 178 -1.57 -23.28 -16.32
N LYS A 179 -2.12 -22.76 -17.42
CA LYS A 179 -3.09 -23.47 -18.28
C LYS A 179 -2.50 -23.92 -19.61
#